data_AF-A0A433D2J9-F1
#
_entry.id   AF-A0A433D2J9-F1
#
_cell.length_a   1.000
_cell.length_b   1.000
_cell.length_c   1.000
_cell.angle_alpha   90.00
_cell.angle_beta   90.00
_cell.angle_gamma   90.00
#
_symmetry.space_group_name_H-M   'P 1'
#
loop_
_entity.id
_entity.type
_entity.pdbx_description
1 polymer ?
#
loop_
_entity_poly.entity_id
_entity_poly.type
_entity_poly.pdbx_seq_one_letter_code
_entity_poly.pdbx_strand_id
1 'polypeptide(L)'
;MRFCRDYDTLKVVKVKDSRLGVLYYLCAIAIFAYIVINLVLSQGYLLKESPIPGAVRVSLHEPATIQTPSYCNGSTPCVYWSGIQIMFVSSYPTSNSVPIFVYPADAFASTFLTTRIVVLQYPPQPNCDPIISKRPECIFSTRQPTNTSGIMYVADIESYTLMIEHSIRGKENALAIRNGLMDGSLNFMNGTVLRTFTNATRMRGVDGDIMTVKELLLAAGADLDSGFEFLGF
;
A
#
# COMPACT_ATOMS: atom_id res chain seq x y z
N MET A 1 59.32 -7.96 -37.16
CA MET A 1 58.92 -8.63 -35.90
C MET A 1 57.79 -9.59 -36.19
N ARG A 2 58.03 -10.92 -36.18
CA ARG A 2 56.97 -11.94 -36.27
C ARG A 2 56.61 -12.37 -34.85
N PHE A 3 55.41 -12.05 -34.41
CA PHE A 3 54.79 -12.65 -33.23
C PHE A 3 54.39 -14.09 -33.60
N CYS A 4 55.21 -15.08 -33.24
CA CYS A 4 54.74 -16.45 -33.22
C CYS A 4 53.84 -16.59 -31.98
N ARG A 5 52.54 -16.82 -32.19
CA ARG A 5 51.62 -17.24 -31.12
C ARG A 5 51.91 -18.71 -30.85
N ASP A 6 52.72 -18.98 -29.84
CA ASP A 6 52.84 -20.32 -29.27
C ASP A 6 51.57 -20.64 -28.49
N TYR A 7 51.00 -21.82 -28.73
CA TYR A 7 49.84 -22.33 -28.02
C TYR A 7 50.31 -23.44 -27.08
N ASP A 8 50.64 -23.06 -25.85
CA ASP A 8 51.00 -24.01 -24.82
C ASP A 8 49.81 -24.91 -24.47
N THR A 9 50.00 -26.21 -24.63
CA THR A 9 49.04 -27.22 -24.19
C THR A 9 49.65 -28.08 -23.11
N LEU A 10 48.87 -28.35 -22.07
CA LEU A 10 49.28 -29.24 -21.00
C LEU A 10 49.38 -30.66 -21.53
N LYS A 11 50.51 -31.34 -21.25
CA LYS A 11 50.68 -32.76 -21.54
C LYS A 11 49.70 -33.58 -20.68
N VAL A 12 48.65 -34.12 -21.29
CA VAL A 12 47.63 -34.94 -20.60
C VAL A 12 47.97 -36.43 -20.70
N VAL A 13 48.03 -37.11 -19.55
CA VAL A 13 48.16 -38.57 -19.48
C VAL A 13 46.78 -39.22 -19.41
N LYS A 14 46.47 -40.10 -20.36
CA LYS A 14 45.19 -40.84 -20.40
C LYS A 14 45.33 -42.16 -19.63
N VAL A 15 44.72 -42.23 -18.45
CA VAL A 15 44.66 -43.47 -17.64
C VAL A 15 43.43 -44.27 -18.06
N LYS A 16 43.63 -45.55 -18.45
CA LYS A 16 42.57 -46.44 -18.97
C LYS A 16 42.13 -47.45 -17.91
N ASP A 17 41.56 -46.96 -16.82
CA ASP A 17 41.03 -47.78 -15.71
C ASP A 17 39.49 -47.64 -15.64
N SER A 18 38.79 -48.78 -15.59
CA SER A 18 37.31 -48.81 -15.53
C SER A 18 36.76 -48.26 -14.21
N ARG A 19 37.44 -48.46 -13.07
CA ARG A 19 36.95 -48.01 -11.76
C ARG A 19 37.03 -46.48 -11.65
N LEU A 20 38.15 -45.91 -12.10
CA LEU A 20 38.36 -44.47 -12.10
C LEU A 20 37.46 -43.77 -13.13
N GLY A 21 37.20 -44.41 -14.28
CA GLY A 21 36.26 -43.93 -15.28
C GLY A 21 34.83 -43.84 -14.74
N VAL A 22 34.34 -44.89 -14.05
CA VAL A 22 32.99 -44.88 -13.46
C VAL A 22 32.85 -43.77 -12.41
N LEU A 23 33.84 -43.60 -11.52
CA LEU A 23 33.81 -42.53 -10.52
C LEU A 23 33.78 -41.14 -11.19
N TYR A 24 34.60 -40.93 -12.22
CA TYR A 24 34.61 -39.69 -13.00
C TYR A 24 33.24 -39.38 -13.62
N TYR A 25 32.64 -40.37 -14.31
CA TYR A 25 31.32 -40.18 -14.91
C TYR A 25 30.22 -39.98 -13.87
N LEU A 26 30.28 -40.65 -12.72
CA LEU A 26 29.33 -40.44 -11.62
C LEU A 26 29.41 -39.01 -11.09
N CYS A 27 30.62 -38.50 -10.80
CA CYS A 27 30.82 -37.12 -10.40
C CYS A 27 30.37 -36.12 -11.47
N ALA A 28 30.66 -36.38 -12.75
CA ALA A 28 30.23 -35.54 -13.85
C ALA A 28 28.70 -35.49 -13.99
N ILE A 29 28.02 -36.64 -13.87
CA ILE A 29 26.56 -36.73 -13.88
C ILE A 29 25.97 -36.02 -12.66
N ALA A 30 26.57 -36.15 -11.48
CA ALA A 30 26.12 -35.47 -10.27
C ALA A 30 26.21 -33.95 -10.40
N ILE A 31 27.32 -33.43 -10.95
CA ILE A 31 27.49 -31.99 -11.22
C ILE A 31 26.47 -31.53 -12.27
N PHE A 32 26.28 -32.29 -13.35
CA PHE A 32 25.30 -31.97 -14.38
C PHE A 32 23.88 -31.93 -13.83
N ALA A 33 23.47 -32.96 -13.08
CA ALA A 33 22.16 -33.01 -12.42
C ALA A 33 21.99 -31.83 -11.45
N TYR A 34 23.00 -31.50 -10.66
CA TYR A 34 22.98 -30.34 -9.77
C TYR A 34 22.76 -29.02 -10.53
N ILE A 35 23.46 -28.80 -11.64
CA ILE A 35 23.29 -27.60 -12.47
C ILE A 35 21.86 -27.55 -13.04
N VAL A 36 21.37 -28.66 -13.59
CA VAL A 36 20.02 -28.72 -14.17
C VAL A 36 18.95 -28.48 -13.11
N ILE A 37 19.05 -29.13 -11.95
CA ILE A 37 18.12 -28.93 -10.83
C ILE A 37 18.15 -27.46 -10.38
N ASN A 38 19.34 -26.87 -10.19
CA ASN A 38 19.43 -25.46 -9.80
C ASN A 38 18.89 -24.51 -10.86
N LEU A 39 19.10 -24.81 -12.15
CA LEU A 39 18.62 -23.99 -13.25
C LEU A 39 17.08 -24.04 -13.36
N VAL A 40 16.47 -25.19 -13.10
CA VAL A 40 15.01 -25.36 -13.06
C VAL A 40 14.42 -24.70 -11.81
N LEU A 41 14.96 -24.98 -10.63
CA LEU A 41 14.45 -24.41 -9.36
C LEU A 41 14.62 -22.89 -9.30
N SER A 42 15.77 -22.39 -9.75
CA SER A 42 16.05 -20.94 -9.77
C SER A 42 15.42 -20.25 -10.97
N GLN A 43 14.83 -21.01 -11.91
CA GLN A 43 14.31 -20.51 -13.19
C GLN A 43 15.34 -19.64 -13.93
N GLY A 44 16.61 -20.05 -13.92
CA GLY A 44 17.74 -19.27 -14.44
C GLY A 44 17.73 -19.06 -15.96
N TYR A 45 16.82 -19.74 -16.65
CA TYR A 45 16.56 -19.57 -18.09
C TYR A 45 15.58 -18.44 -18.40
N LEU A 46 14.91 -17.86 -17.38
CA LEU A 46 14.00 -16.74 -17.52
C LEU A 46 14.68 -15.43 -17.07
N LEU A 47 14.53 -14.39 -17.87
CA LEU A 47 14.91 -13.04 -17.47
C LEU A 47 13.89 -12.54 -16.44
N LYS A 48 14.34 -12.35 -15.20
CA LYS A 48 13.51 -11.81 -14.11
C LYS A 48 13.67 -10.30 -14.06
N GLU A 49 12.55 -9.61 -13.93
CA GLU A 49 12.52 -8.18 -13.68
C GLU A 49 11.74 -7.87 -12.39
N SER A 50 12.15 -6.83 -11.69
CA SER A 50 11.37 -6.30 -10.58
C SER A 50 10.11 -5.62 -11.11
N PRO A 51 8.93 -5.90 -10.56
CA PRO A 51 7.70 -5.21 -10.96
C PRO A 51 7.83 -3.70 -10.71
N ILE A 52 7.34 -2.89 -11.65
CA ILE A 52 7.17 -1.45 -11.46
C ILE A 52 5.78 -1.21 -10.88
N PRO A 53 5.66 -0.43 -9.79
CA PRO A 53 4.35 -0.03 -9.27
C PRO A 53 3.60 0.77 -10.34
N GLY A 54 2.40 0.32 -10.69
CA GLY A 54 1.49 1.04 -11.57
C GLY A 54 0.69 2.08 -10.80
N ALA A 55 -0.56 2.28 -11.22
CA ALA A 55 -1.49 3.15 -10.50
C ALA A 55 -2.13 2.40 -9.32
N VAL A 56 -2.34 3.12 -8.21
CA VAL A 56 -3.12 2.70 -7.06
C VAL A 56 -4.27 3.70 -6.88
N ARG A 57 -5.49 3.20 -6.76
CA ARG A 57 -6.68 3.97 -6.42
C ARG A 57 -7.28 3.40 -5.15
N VAL A 58 -7.68 4.30 -4.26
CA VAL A 58 -8.37 3.95 -3.03
C VAL A 58 -9.67 4.72 -3.01
N SER A 59 -10.75 4.03 -2.68
CA SER A 59 -12.06 4.64 -2.48
C SER A 59 -12.67 4.14 -1.19
N LEU A 60 -13.46 4.99 -0.57
CA LEU A 60 -14.11 4.74 0.72
C LEU A 60 -15.61 4.82 0.53
N HIS A 61 -16.33 3.85 1.08
CA HIS A 61 -17.78 3.76 1.04
C HIS A 61 -18.33 3.66 2.47
N GLU A 62 -19.32 4.50 2.77
CA GLU A 62 -20.02 4.51 4.05
C GLU A 62 -20.87 3.24 4.29
N PRO A 63 -21.07 2.83 5.55
CA PRO A 63 -22.01 1.76 5.88
C PRO A 63 -23.47 2.22 5.66
N ALA A 64 -24.38 1.28 5.40
CA ALA A 64 -25.80 1.58 5.22
C ALA A 64 -26.47 2.16 6.49
N THR A 65 -25.92 1.85 7.66
CA THR A 65 -26.38 2.36 8.96
C THR A 65 -25.16 2.67 9.81
N ILE A 66 -24.97 3.95 10.15
CA ILE A 66 -23.90 4.40 11.04
C ILE A 66 -24.37 4.23 12.49
N GLN A 67 -23.67 3.41 13.26
CA GLN A 67 -23.96 3.22 14.68
C GLN A 67 -23.18 4.22 15.54
N THR A 68 -23.65 4.49 16.75
CA THR A 68 -22.92 5.33 17.72
C THR A 68 -22.06 4.42 18.59
N PRO A 69 -20.73 4.38 18.41
CA PRO A 69 -19.87 3.49 19.19
C PRO A 69 -19.71 3.97 20.63
N SER A 70 -19.23 3.08 21.51
CA SER A 70 -19.17 3.32 22.97
C SER A 70 -18.30 4.52 23.35
N TYR A 71 -17.26 4.84 22.58
CA TYR A 71 -16.41 6.02 22.80
C TYR A 71 -17.13 7.36 22.58
N CYS A 72 -18.31 7.34 21.93
CA CYS A 72 -19.13 8.54 21.69
C CYS A 72 -20.11 8.86 22.83
N ASN A 73 -20.34 7.93 23.76
CA ASN A 73 -21.34 8.08 24.83
C ASN A 73 -20.80 8.84 26.06
N GLY A 74 -19.57 9.32 26.02
CA GLY A 74 -18.90 10.04 27.10
C GLY A 74 -18.80 11.55 26.90
N SER A 75 -17.73 12.14 27.43
CA SER A 75 -17.43 13.58 27.40
C SER A 75 -17.09 14.14 26.02
N THR A 76 -16.79 13.27 25.05
CA THR A 76 -16.37 13.62 23.69
C THR A 76 -17.47 13.26 22.69
N PRO A 77 -18.12 14.25 22.06
CA PRO A 77 -19.17 13.98 21.10
C PRO A 77 -18.62 13.41 19.79
N CYS A 78 -19.45 12.65 19.08
CA CYS A 78 -19.10 12.14 17.77
C CYS A 78 -19.81 12.87 16.64
N VAL A 79 -19.15 12.89 15.49
CA VAL A 79 -19.69 13.41 14.24
C VAL A 79 -19.99 12.29 13.27
N TYR A 80 -21.04 12.50 12.49
CA TYR A 80 -21.50 11.60 11.44
C TYR A 80 -21.11 12.22 10.11
N TRP A 81 -20.01 11.74 9.53
CA TRP A 81 -19.46 12.24 8.28
C TRP A 81 -19.62 11.21 7.18
N SER A 82 -19.63 11.63 5.91
CA SER A 82 -19.64 10.70 4.78
C SER A 82 -18.21 10.28 4.38
N GLY A 83 -18.08 9.24 3.56
CA GLY A 83 -16.76 8.75 3.12
C GLY A 83 -15.91 9.82 2.44
N ILE A 84 -16.54 10.75 1.71
CA ILE A 84 -15.88 11.88 1.04
C ILE A 84 -15.35 12.91 2.04
N GLN A 85 -16.01 13.10 3.18
CA GLN A 85 -15.59 14.07 4.19
C GLN A 85 -14.43 13.54 5.05
N ILE A 86 -14.33 12.22 5.17
CA ILE A 86 -13.36 11.54 6.03
C ILE A 86 -12.04 11.24 5.30
N MET A 87 -12.14 10.90 4.01
CA MET A 87 -11.00 10.51 3.19
C MET A 87 -10.35 11.73 2.55
N PHE A 88 -9.07 11.92 2.83
CA PHE A 88 -8.23 12.94 2.22
C PHE A 88 -7.07 12.29 1.48
N VAL A 89 -6.80 12.78 0.27
CA VAL A 89 -5.63 12.36 -0.49
C VAL A 89 -4.53 13.41 -0.33
N SER A 90 -3.33 12.96 0.00
CA SER A 90 -2.14 13.80 0.02
C SER A 90 -1.47 13.72 -1.34
N SER A 91 -1.46 14.83 -2.07
CA SER A 91 -0.53 15.00 -3.19
C SER A 91 0.79 15.51 -2.65
N TYR A 92 1.88 14.76 -2.82
CA TYR A 92 3.23 15.28 -2.62
C TYR A 92 3.60 16.15 -3.83
N PRO A 93 3.80 17.48 -3.68
CA PRO A 93 4.52 18.23 -4.68
C PRO A 93 6.00 17.81 -4.65
N THR A 94 6.55 17.51 -5.82
CA THR A 94 7.95 17.16 -6.02
C THR A 94 8.86 18.26 -5.45
N SER A 95 9.74 17.88 -4.51
CA SER A 95 10.78 18.71 -3.86
C SER A 95 10.30 19.95 -3.09
N ASN A 96 10.49 19.94 -1.76
CA ASN A 96 10.53 21.10 -0.85
C ASN A 96 9.28 21.98 -0.72
N SER A 97 8.06 21.45 -0.92
CA SER A 97 6.82 22.20 -0.64
C SER A 97 5.89 21.47 0.33
N VAL A 98 5.19 22.29 1.13
CA VAL A 98 4.21 21.90 2.16
C VAL A 98 3.20 20.90 1.58
N PRO A 99 2.83 19.82 2.29
CA PRO A 99 1.81 18.88 1.82
C PRO A 99 0.49 19.62 1.59
N ILE A 100 0.01 19.58 0.34
CA ILE A 100 -1.30 20.12 -0.02
C ILE A 100 -2.29 18.95 0.03
N PHE A 101 -3.26 19.04 0.94
CA PHE A 101 -4.41 18.15 0.98
C PHE A 101 -5.39 18.61 -0.08
N VAL A 102 -5.56 17.80 -1.14
CA VAL A 102 -6.44 18.14 -2.26
C VAL A 102 -7.67 17.23 -2.21
N TYR A 103 -8.84 17.85 -2.23
CA TYR A 103 -10.09 17.21 -2.67
C TYR A 103 -10.21 17.44 -4.19
N PRO A 104 -10.54 16.44 -5.03
CA PRO A 104 -11.04 15.09 -4.78
C PRO A 104 -9.98 13.97 -4.81
N ALA A 105 -10.37 12.77 -4.37
CA ALA A 105 -9.53 11.62 -4.02
C ALA A 105 -8.97 10.81 -5.21
N ASP A 106 -8.51 11.49 -6.24
CA ASP A 106 -8.16 10.87 -7.51
C ASP A 106 -6.63 10.63 -7.59
N ALA A 107 -6.11 9.75 -6.71
CA ALA A 107 -4.73 9.22 -6.62
C ALA A 107 -3.63 10.16 -6.03
N PHE A 108 -2.56 9.75 -5.32
CA PHE A 108 -1.67 8.56 -5.41
C PHE A 108 -0.96 8.22 -4.05
N ALA A 109 -0.43 6.98 -3.96
CA ALA A 109 0.44 6.36 -2.94
C ALA A 109 -0.05 6.25 -1.48
N SER A 110 -0.72 7.26 -0.94
CA SER A 110 -1.20 7.26 0.45
C SER A 110 -2.54 7.97 0.58
N THR A 111 -3.45 7.38 1.35
CA THR A 111 -4.73 7.99 1.72
C THR A 111 -4.77 8.22 3.23
N PHE A 112 -5.43 9.29 3.66
CA PHE A 112 -5.61 9.62 5.06
C PHE A 112 -7.09 9.47 5.42
N LEU A 113 -7.35 8.72 6.49
CA LEU A 113 -8.68 8.59 7.09
C LEU A 113 -8.71 9.40 8.38
N THR A 114 -9.60 10.37 8.43
CA THR A 114 -9.74 11.25 9.58
C THR A 114 -10.58 10.57 10.67
N THR A 115 -10.00 10.30 11.84
CA THR A 115 -10.70 9.66 12.97
C THR A 115 -11.07 10.66 14.07
N ARG A 116 -10.38 11.80 14.14
CA ARG A 116 -10.54 12.83 15.17
C ARG A 116 -10.48 14.21 14.54
N ILE A 117 -11.38 15.09 14.97
CA ILE A 117 -11.49 16.46 14.45
C ILE A 117 -11.57 17.49 15.57
N VAL A 118 -11.11 18.70 15.23
CA VAL A 118 -11.30 19.92 16.00
C VAL A 118 -11.69 20.99 15.00
N VAL A 119 -12.81 21.66 15.25
CA VAL A 119 -13.33 22.71 14.37
C VAL A 119 -12.99 24.05 14.98
N LEU A 120 -12.29 24.87 14.21
CA LEU A 120 -11.98 26.26 14.55
C LEU A 120 -12.83 27.17 13.68
N GLN A 121 -13.62 28.05 14.32
CA GLN A 121 -14.42 29.03 13.62
C GLN A 121 -13.75 30.40 13.66
N TYR A 122 -13.52 30.95 12.46
CA TYR A 122 -13.02 32.30 12.26
C TYR A 122 -14.17 33.15 11.69
N PRO A 123 -14.84 33.98 12.50
CA PRO A 123 -15.91 34.82 11.99
C PRO A 123 -15.37 35.85 11.01
N PRO A 124 -16.17 36.23 9.99
CA PRO A 124 -15.80 37.33 9.10
C PRO A 124 -15.71 38.64 9.88
N GLN A 125 -14.97 39.62 9.35
CA GLN A 125 -15.01 40.97 9.90
C GLN A 125 -16.44 41.55 9.84
N PRO A 126 -16.81 42.48 10.75
CA PRO A 126 -18.13 43.10 10.72
C PRO A 126 -18.40 43.74 9.35
N ASN A 127 -19.60 43.52 8.80
CA ASN A 127 -20.04 43.92 7.45
C ASN A 127 -19.40 43.15 6.27
N CYS A 128 -18.77 42.01 6.53
CA CYS A 128 -18.26 41.13 5.47
C CYS A 128 -19.14 39.88 5.29
N ASP A 129 -19.30 39.48 4.03
CA ASP A 129 -20.00 38.24 3.66
C ASP A 129 -19.10 37.03 3.98
N PRO A 130 -19.56 36.07 4.80
CA PRO A 130 -18.78 34.89 5.18
C PRO A 130 -18.55 33.87 4.05
N ILE A 131 -19.30 33.96 2.95
CA ILE A 131 -19.26 32.99 1.86
C ILE A 131 -18.48 33.56 0.67
N ILE A 132 -18.69 34.84 0.33
CA ILE A 132 -18.00 35.49 -0.79
C ILE A 132 -17.56 36.91 -0.42
N SER A 133 -16.31 37.05 0.05
CA SER A 133 -15.69 38.36 0.28
C SER A 133 -15.31 39.04 -1.04
N LYS A 134 -16.05 40.09 -1.44
CA LYS A 134 -15.76 40.91 -2.62
C LYS A 134 -14.84 42.12 -2.35
N ARG A 135 -14.48 42.35 -1.09
CA ARG A 135 -13.67 43.50 -0.64
C ARG A 135 -12.34 43.03 -0.04
N PRO A 136 -11.22 43.73 -0.29
CA PRO A 136 -9.91 43.37 0.25
C PRO A 136 -9.84 43.52 1.78
N GLU A 137 -10.67 44.36 2.37
CA GLU A 137 -10.80 44.53 3.83
C GLU A 137 -11.44 43.31 4.52
N CYS A 138 -12.14 42.47 3.76
CA CYS A 138 -12.87 41.30 4.23
C CYS A 138 -12.08 39.99 4.12
N ILE A 139 -10.75 40.07 4.10
CA ILE A 139 -9.89 38.89 4.13
C ILE A 139 -9.96 38.28 5.53
N PHE A 140 -10.19 36.97 5.61
CA PHE A 140 -10.23 36.24 6.87
C PHE A 140 -8.87 36.33 7.58
N SER A 141 -8.89 36.78 8.84
CA SER A 141 -7.71 36.78 9.70
C SER A 141 -7.61 35.44 10.42
N THR A 142 -6.55 34.68 10.16
CA THR A 142 -6.27 33.39 10.82
C THR A 142 -5.75 33.54 12.24
N ARG A 143 -5.60 34.77 12.75
CA ARG A 143 -4.81 35.04 13.96
C ARG A 143 -5.51 34.61 15.26
N GLN A 144 -6.84 34.62 15.33
CA GLN A 144 -7.56 34.20 16.54
C GLN A 144 -8.90 33.54 16.19
N PRO A 145 -9.10 32.24 16.50
CA PRO A 145 -10.41 31.61 16.41
C PRO A 145 -11.32 32.15 17.51
N THR A 146 -12.60 32.35 17.20
CA THR A 146 -13.57 32.88 18.16
C THR A 146 -14.31 31.75 18.88
N ASN A 147 -14.53 30.62 18.20
CA ASN A 147 -15.04 29.40 18.80
C ASN A 147 -14.17 28.22 18.38
N THR A 148 -13.76 27.44 19.38
CA THR A 148 -13.08 26.16 19.19
C THR A 148 -14.01 25.09 19.69
N SER A 149 -14.39 24.15 18.82
CA SER A 149 -15.13 22.97 19.27
C SER A 149 -14.25 22.15 20.22
N GLY A 150 -14.88 21.39 21.12
CA GLY A 150 -14.19 20.28 21.77
C GLY A 150 -13.66 19.27 20.75
N ILE A 151 -12.81 18.36 21.22
CA ILE A 151 -12.36 17.20 20.42
C ILE A 151 -13.60 16.35 20.10
N MET A 152 -13.76 16.02 18.83
CA MET A 152 -14.82 15.13 18.35
C MET A 152 -14.21 13.96 17.60
N TYR A 153 -14.86 12.81 17.66
CA TYR A 153 -14.47 11.61 16.93
C TYR A 153 -15.42 11.32 15.78
N VAL A 154 -14.93 10.74 14.70
CA VAL A 154 -15.78 10.26 13.60
C VAL A 154 -16.44 8.96 14.04
N ALA A 155 -17.77 8.94 14.06
CA ALA A 155 -18.52 7.77 14.47
C ALA A 155 -18.33 6.60 13.49
N ASP A 156 -18.19 5.39 14.05
CA ASP A 156 -18.27 4.12 13.32
C ASP A 156 -17.26 3.99 12.16
N ILE A 157 -16.11 4.64 12.27
CA ILE A 157 -15.10 4.64 11.19
C ILE A 157 -14.63 3.23 10.81
N GLU A 158 -14.70 2.28 11.74
CA GLU A 158 -14.29 0.89 11.56
C GLU A 158 -15.16 0.12 10.56
N SER A 159 -16.45 0.44 10.45
CA SER A 159 -17.38 -0.22 9.54
C SER A 159 -17.34 0.33 8.12
N TYR A 160 -16.55 1.39 7.87
CA TYR A 160 -16.34 1.90 6.52
C TYR A 160 -15.64 0.86 5.67
N THR A 161 -16.08 0.79 4.42
CA THR A 161 -15.56 -0.17 3.45
C THR A 161 -14.61 0.54 2.50
N LEU A 162 -13.41 -0.01 2.39
CA LEU A 162 -12.32 0.52 1.58
C LEU A 162 -12.08 -0.42 0.39
N MET A 163 -12.09 0.14 -0.81
CA MET A 163 -11.72 -0.57 -2.03
C MET A 163 -10.36 -0.09 -2.52
N ILE A 164 -9.42 -1.02 -2.67
CA ILE A 164 -8.10 -0.79 -3.24
C ILE A 164 -8.08 -1.39 -4.64
N GLU A 165 -7.84 -0.56 -5.65
CA GLU A 165 -7.48 -1.00 -7.00
C GLU A 165 -5.99 -0.71 -7.17
N HIS A 166 -5.20 -1.72 -7.55
CA HIS A 166 -3.81 -1.50 -7.89
C HIS A 166 -3.40 -2.27 -9.14
N SER A 167 -2.46 -1.70 -9.87
CA SER A 167 -1.89 -2.30 -11.07
C SER A 167 -0.38 -2.42 -10.94
N ILE A 168 0.16 -3.49 -11.51
CA ILE A 168 1.59 -3.77 -11.55
C ILE A 168 1.98 -3.95 -13.01
N ARG A 169 3.13 -3.40 -13.40
CA ARG A 169 3.64 -3.48 -14.78
C ARG A 169 5.07 -3.98 -14.83
N GLY A 170 5.40 -4.77 -15.85
CA GLY A 170 6.78 -5.10 -16.23
C GLY A 170 7.50 -3.87 -16.80
N LYS A 171 8.81 -3.81 -16.59
CA LYS A 171 9.65 -2.71 -17.10
C LYS A 171 9.95 -2.89 -18.58
N GLU A 172 10.44 -4.08 -18.91
CA GLU A 172 10.87 -4.47 -20.25
C GLU A 172 9.76 -5.26 -20.98
N ASN A 173 8.89 -5.95 -20.23
CA ASN A 173 7.77 -6.69 -20.81
C ASN A 173 6.48 -5.86 -20.83
N ALA A 174 5.63 -6.05 -21.84
CA ALA A 174 4.30 -5.44 -21.95
C ALA A 174 3.25 -6.00 -20.96
N LEU A 175 3.69 -6.77 -19.96
CA LEU A 175 2.82 -7.36 -18.95
C LEU A 175 2.32 -6.27 -18.00
N ALA A 176 1.00 -6.13 -17.93
CA ALA A 176 0.31 -5.28 -16.98
C ALA A 176 -0.84 -6.08 -16.37
N ILE A 177 -0.83 -6.24 -15.06
CA ILE A 177 -1.84 -7.02 -14.34
C ILE A 177 -2.45 -6.13 -13.26
N ARG A 178 -3.76 -6.28 -13.05
CA ARG A 178 -4.52 -5.60 -12.00
C ARG A 178 -4.82 -6.55 -10.87
N ASN A 179 -5.03 -6.02 -9.68
CA ASN A 179 -5.26 -6.81 -8.48
C ASN A 179 -6.48 -7.72 -8.54
N GLY A 180 -7.55 -7.34 -9.23
CA GLY A 180 -8.69 -8.24 -9.47
C GLY A 180 -8.32 -9.58 -10.13
N LEU A 181 -7.19 -9.65 -10.85
CA LEU A 181 -6.68 -10.85 -11.52
C LEU A 181 -5.51 -11.53 -10.77
N MET A 182 -5.08 -10.98 -9.63
CA MET A 182 -4.00 -11.54 -8.81
C MET A 182 -4.59 -12.21 -7.58
N ASP A 183 -4.01 -13.31 -7.12
CA ASP A 183 -4.39 -13.86 -5.81
C ASP A 183 -3.59 -13.14 -4.72
N GLY A 184 -4.28 -12.74 -3.64
CA GLY A 184 -3.71 -11.96 -2.55
C GLY A 184 -4.20 -12.42 -1.19
N SER A 185 -3.54 -11.96 -0.14
CA SER A 185 -3.96 -12.18 1.26
C SER A 185 -3.67 -10.96 2.11
N LEU A 186 -4.61 -10.65 3.00
CA LEU A 186 -4.41 -9.73 4.12
C LEU A 186 -3.99 -10.57 5.32
N ASN A 187 -2.81 -10.27 5.84
CA ASN A 187 -2.21 -11.01 6.95
C ASN A 187 -2.12 -10.11 8.17
N PHE A 188 -2.28 -10.72 9.34
CA PHE A 188 -1.92 -10.10 10.61
C PHE A 188 -0.39 -9.92 10.70
N MET A 189 0.04 -9.04 11.60
CA MET A 189 1.47 -8.84 11.92
C MET A 189 2.22 -10.13 12.31
N ASN A 190 1.51 -11.12 12.86
CA ASN A 190 2.06 -12.43 13.23
C ASN A 190 2.21 -13.41 12.04
N GLY A 191 1.84 -12.99 10.81
CA GLY A 191 1.88 -13.81 9.60
C GLY A 191 0.68 -14.74 9.40
N THR A 192 -0.30 -14.74 10.31
CA THR A 192 -1.56 -15.48 10.11
C THR A 192 -2.44 -14.77 9.09
N VAL A 193 -3.15 -15.54 8.28
CA VAL A 193 -4.01 -15.01 7.22
C VAL A 193 -5.33 -14.56 7.82
N LEU A 194 -5.64 -13.26 7.72
CA LEU A 194 -6.93 -12.70 8.12
C LEU A 194 -7.97 -12.90 7.02
N ARG A 195 -7.60 -12.61 5.77
CA ARG A 195 -8.51 -12.69 4.62
C ARG A 195 -7.76 -13.00 3.34
N THR A 196 -8.36 -13.81 2.47
CA THR A 196 -7.80 -14.12 1.14
C THR A 196 -8.63 -13.46 0.04
N PHE A 197 -7.94 -12.92 -0.96
CA PHE A 197 -8.51 -12.33 -2.16
C PHE A 197 -8.17 -13.23 -3.34
N THR A 198 -9.14 -14.05 -3.72
CA THR A 198 -9.05 -14.96 -4.86
C THR A 198 -10.28 -14.77 -5.73
N ASN A 199 -10.28 -15.31 -6.94
CA ASN A 199 -11.47 -15.27 -7.80
C ASN A 199 -12.73 -15.83 -7.11
N ALA A 200 -12.59 -16.81 -6.20
CA ALA A 200 -13.72 -17.36 -5.45
C ALA A 200 -14.24 -16.44 -4.33
N THR A 201 -13.36 -15.66 -3.70
CA THR A 201 -13.70 -14.79 -2.56
C THR A 201 -14.00 -13.35 -2.95
N ARG A 202 -13.62 -12.94 -4.17
CA ARG A 202 -13.91 -11.60 -4.69
C ARG A 202 -15.40 -11.44 -5.00
N MET A 203 -15.87 -10.23 -4.75
CA MET A 203 -17.22 -9.84 -5.12
C MET A 203 -17.32 -9.77 -6.65
N ARG A 204 -18.30 -10.46 -7.24
CA ARG A 204 -18.46 -10.49 -8.70
C ARG A 204 -18.76 -9.09 -9.23
N GLY A 205 -18.04 -8.69 -10.28
CA GLY A 205 -18.22 -7.39 -10.93
C GLY A 205 -17.50 -6.22 -10.26
N VAL A 206 -16.62 -6.49 -9.28
CA VAL A 206 -15.74 -5.48 -8.68
C VAL A 206 -14.29 -5.79 -9.03
N ASP A 207 -13.59 -4.81 -9.60
CA ASP A 207 -12.20 -4.97 -10.06
C ASP A 207 -11.15 -4.81 -8.95
N GLY A 208 -11.55 -4.27 -7.79
CA GLY A 208 -10.69 -4.00 -6.64
C GLY A 208 -10.87 -4.99 -5.47
N ASP A 209 -9.91 -4.96 -4.55
CA ASP A 209 -9.98 -5.71 -3.29
C ASP A 209 -10.72 -4.86 -2.26
N ILE A 210 -11.79 -5.43 -1.69
CA ILE A 210 -12.66 -4.76 -0.73
C ILE A 210 -12.37 -5.28 0.67
N MET A 211 -12.13 -4.37 1.61
CA MET A 211 -11.93 -4.67 3.03
C MET A 211 -12.53 -3.57 3.90
N THR A 212 -12.81 -3.86 5.16
CA THR A 212 -13.24 -2.84 6.13
C THR A 212 -12.04 -2.17 6.77
N VAL A 213 -12.22 -0.94 7.26
CA VAL A 213 -11.20 -0.25 8.06
C VAL A 213 -10.86 -1.08 9.31
N LYS A 214 -11.85 -1.75 9.90
CA LYS A 214 -11.66 -2.71 11.00
C LYS A 214 -10.68 -3.82 10.66
N GLU A 215 -10.85 -4.48 9.52
CA GLU A 215 -9.94 -5.56 9.09
C GLU A 215 -8.50 -5.04 8.92
N LEU A 216 -8.34 -3.82 8.41
CA LEU A 216 -7.03 -3.19 8.25
C LEU A 216 -6.37 -2.87 9.60
N LEU A 217 -7.15 -2.35 10.56
CA LEU A 217 -6.68 -2.07 11.93
C LEU A 217 -6.29 -3.36 12.65
N LEU A 218 -7.14 -4.41 12.55
CA LEU A 218 -6.86 -5.73 13.11
C LEU A 218 -5.59 -6.34 12.50
N ALA A 219 -5.41 -6.23 11.17
CA ALA A 219 -4.20 -6.71 10.50
C ALA A 219 -2.94 -5.99 11.01
N ALA A 220 -3.05 -4.68 11.28
CA ALA A 220 -1.99 -3.86 11.86
C ALA A 220 -1.79 -4.06 13.38
N GLY A 221 -2.70 -4.75 14.06
CA GLY A 221 -2.70 -4.88 15.52
C GLY A 221 -3.06 -3.58 16.26
N ALA A 222 -3.78 -2.67 15.60
CA ALA A 222 -4.25 -1.42 16.18
C ALA A 222 -5.72 -1.54 16.61
N ASP A 223 -6.08 -0.88 17.71
CA ASP A 223 -7.44 -0.79 18.23
C ASP A 223 -7.75 0.68 18.54
N LEU A 224 -8.79 1.23 17.90
CA LEU A 224 -9.19 2.63 18.06
C LEU A 224 -9.95 2.86 19.38
N ASP A 225 -10.51 1.82 19.98
CA ASP A 225 -11.26 1.88 21.23
C ASP A 225 -10.32 1.84 22.44
N SER A 226 -9.15 1.22 22.29
CA SER A 226 -8.06 1.32 23.25
C SER A 226 -7.46 2.73 23.18
N GLY A 227 -7.57 3.50 24.26
CA GLY A 227 -6.97 4.83 24.34
C GLY A 227 -5.50 4.77 23.91
N PHE A 228 -5.15 5.56 22.89
CA PHE A 228 -3.87 5.58 22.17
C PHE A 228 -2.64 5.68 23.11
N GLU A 229 -2.18 4.58 23.70
CA GLU A 229 -0.82 4.44 24.21
C GLU A 229 0.06 3.96 23.05
N PHE A 230 0.62 4.92 22.30
CA PHE A 230 1.74 4.64 21.42
C PHE A 230 2.89 4.10 22.28
N LEU A 231 3.06 2.77 22.31
CA LEU A 231 4.37 2.19 22.58
C LEU A 231 5.26 2.61 21.41
N GLY A 232 6.05 3.64 21.65
CA GLY A 232 7.07 4.12 20.73
C GLY A 232 8.00 2.97 20.34
N PHE A 233 8.23 2.85 19.04
CA PHE A 233 9.40 2.17 18.50
C PHE A 233 10.65 3.02 18.78
#